data_AF-A0A7D7RIH8-F1
#
_entry.id   AF-A0A7D7RIH8-F1
#
_cell.length_a   1.000
_cell.length_b   1.000
_cell.length_c   1.000
_cell.angle_alpha   90.00
_cell.angle_beta   90.00
_cell.angle_gamma   90.00
#
_symmetry.space_group_name_H-M   'P 1'
#
loop_
_entity.id
_entity.type
_entity.pdbx_description
1 polymer ?
#
loop_
_entity_poly.entity_id
_entity_poly.type
_entity_poly.pdbx_seq_one_letter_code
_entity_poly.pdbx_strand_id
1 'polypeptide(L)' 'MYRIIYLDIQMSSHTILLLIYAKNQQGNLKPDQKKALKQLVDQLKSLYSSERMDNQ' A
#
# COMPACT_ATOMS: atom_id res chain seq x y z
N MET A 1 2.26 21.28 -2.56
CA MET A 1 2.37 20.06 -3.38
C MET A 1 2.45 18.86 -2.46
N TYR A 2 1.55 17.90 -2.62
CA TYR A 2 1.51 16.66 -1.83
C TYR A 2 2.11 15.50 -2.63
N ARG A 3 2.71 14.55 -1.92
CA ARG A 3 3.16 13.27 -2.47
C ARG A 3 2.28 12.18 -1.87
N ILE A 4 1.84 11.27 -2.74
CA ILE A 4 0.94 10.17 -2.38
C ILE A 4 1.63 8.86 -2.72
N ILE A 5 1.62 7.93 -1.77
CA ILE A 5 1.99 6.54 -1.99
C ILE A 5 0.69 5.74 -1.92
N TYR A 6 0.38 5.03 -3.00
CA TYR A 6 -0.80 4.19 -3.10
C TYR A 6 -0.42 2.79 -3.58
N LEU A 7 -1.28 1.82 -3.29
CA LEU A 7 -1.22 0.46 -3.77
C LEU A 7 -2.42 0.19 -4.65
N ASP A 8 -2.16 -0.15 -5.91
CA ASP A 8 -3.19 -0.64 -6.83
C ASP A 8 -3.22 -2.18 -6.82
N ILE A 9 -4.35 -2.76 -6.46
CA ILE A 9 -4.58 -4.21 -6.45
C ILE A 9 -5.47 -4.53 -7.66
N GLN A 10 -4.82 -4.69 -8.81
CA GLN A 10 -5.50 -4.89 -10.10
C GLN A 10 -6.49 -6.05 -10.09
N MET A 11 -6.17 -7.14 -9.39
CA MET A 11 -7.06 -8.29 -9.36
C MET A 11 -8.40 -7.94 -8.72
N SER A 12 -8.43 -7.22 -7.60
CA SER A 12 -9.66 -6.90 -6.88
C SER A 12 -10.28 -5.56 -7.29
N SER A 13 -9.70 -4.80 -8.23
CA SER A 13 -10.14 -3.44 -8.57
C SER A 13 -10.15 -2.46 -7.38
N HIS A 14 -9.25 -2.68 -6.41
CA HIS A 14 -9.11 -1.81 -5.23
C HIS A 14 -7.84 -0.95 -5.35
N THR A 15 -7.98 0.35 -5.07
CA THR A 15 -6.85 1.25 -4.88
C THR A 15 -6.81 1.70 -3.42
N ILE A 16 -5.69 1.44 -2.74
CA ILE A 16 -5.49 1.72 -1.32
C ILE A 16 -4.48 2.84 -1.16
N LEU A 17 -4.87 3.88 -0.44
CA LEU A 17 -3.98 4.99 -0.10
C LEU A 17 -3.16 4.64 1.15
N LEU A 18 -1.82 4.59 1.02
CA LEU A 18 -0.94 4.18 2.11
C LEU A 18 -0.40 5.38 2.90
N LEU A 19 0.08 6.41 2.21
CA LEU A 19 0.65 7.61 2.83
C LEU A 19 0.39 8.86 1.97
N ILE A 20 0.09 9.97 2.65
CA ILE A 20 0.10 11.32 2.07
C ILE A 20 1.01 12.19 2.93
N TYR A 21 1.90 12.94 2.28
CA TYR A 21 2.75 13.91 2.96
C TYR A 21 3.02 15.13 2.09
N ALA A 22 3.20 16.29 2.72
CA ALA A 22 3.54 17.51 1.99
C ALA A 22 5.01 17.48 1.52
N LYS A 23 5.32 18.30 0.52
CA LYS A 23 6.70 18.53 0.06
C LYS A 23 7.59 18.86 1.27
N ASN A 24 8.72 18.15 1.38
CA ASN A 24 9.74 18.28 2.44
C ASN A 24 9.33 17.81 3.86
N GLN A 25 8.11 17.31 4.10
CA GLN A 25 7.76 16.72 5.39
C GLN A 25 8.37 15.33 5.61
N GLN A 26 8.54 14.58 4.53
CA GLN A 26 9.15 13.25 4.57
C GLN A 26 10.35 13.20 3.64
N GLY A 27 11.50 12.83 4.20
CA GLY A 27 12.70 12.53 3.44
C GLY A 27 12.58 11.19 2.69
N ASN A 28 13.69 10.75 2.09
CA ASN A 28 13.73 9.43 1.48
C ASN A 28 13.41 8.35 2.51
N LEU A 29 12.58 7.38 2.12
CA LEU A 29 12.29 6.22 2.98
C LEU A 29 13.57 5.48 3.31
N LYS A 30 13.83 5.31 4.61
CA LYS A 30 14.94 4.50 5.11
C LYS A 30 14.71 3.02 4.77
N PRO A 31 15.78 2.19 4.73
CA PRO A 31 15.65 0.75 4.44
C PRO A 31 14.59 0.04 5.28
N ASP A 32 14.53 0.33 6.59
CA ASP A 32 13.56 -0.29 7.50
C ASP A 32 12.12 0.15 7.21
N GLN A 33 11.93 1.41 6.83
CA GLN A 33 10.61 1.92 6.43
C GLN A 33 10.15 1.28 5.12
N LYS A 34 11.07 1.04 4.17
CA LYS A 34 10.76 0.31 2.94
C LYS A 34 10.39 -1.16 3.24
N LYS A 35 11.09 -1.79 4.19
CA LYS A 35 10.78 -3.16 4.63
C LYS A 35 9.39 -3.26 5.26
N ALA A 36 9.06 -2.33 6.16
CA ALA A 36 7.73 -2.27 6.78
C ALA A 36 6.63 -2.01 5.73
N LEU A 37 6.87 -1.10 4.78
CA LEU A 37 5.93 -0.83 3.69
C LEU A 37 5.70 -2.07 2.82
N LYS A 38 6.76 -2.83 2.53
CA LYS A 38 6.66 -4.09 1.78
C LYS A 38 5.80 -5.12 2.53
N GLN A 39 6.04 -5.30 3.83
CA GLN A 39 5.26 -6.24 4.65
C GLN A 39 3.77 -5.85 4.68
N LEU A 40 3.46 -4.56 4.82
CA LEU A 40 2.09 -4.06 4.75
C LEU A 40 1.44 -4.34 3.37
N VAL A 41 2.17 -4.07 2.28
CA VAL A 41 1.68 -4.36 0.92
C VAL A 41 1.40 -5.85 0.73
N ASP A 42 2.27 -6.73 1.21
CA ASP A 42 2.10 -8.18 1.10
C ASP A 42 0.86 -8.65 1.90
N GLN A 43 0.64 -8.10 3.10
CA GLN A 43 -0.55 -8.37 3.91
C GLN A 43 -1.85 -7.89 3.23
N LEU A 44 -1.85 -6.67 2.69
CA LEU A 44 -3.00 -6.12 1.97
C LEU A 44 -3.31 -6.95 0.73
N LYS A 45 -2.30 -7.31 -0.07
CA LYS A 45 -2.52 -8.18 -1.24
C LYS A 45 -3.13 -9.51 -0.85
N SER A 46 -2.66 -10.15 0.23
CA SER A 46 -3.23 -11.40 0.71
C SER A 46 -4.69 -11.24 1.14
N LEU A 47 -5.00 -10.19 1.90
CA LEU A 47 -6.36 -9.91 2.37
C LEU A 47 -7.34 -9.77 1.20
N TYR A 48 -7.03 -8.89 0.25
CA TYR A 48 -7.88 -8.61 -0.91
C TYR A 48 -7.84 -9.72 -1.98
N SER A 49 -6.92 -10.69 -1.87
CA SER A 49 -6.94 -11.91 -2.69
C SER A 49 -7.83 -13.00 -2.08
N SER A 50 -7.90 -13.10 -0.75
CA SER A 50 -8.75 -14.06 -0.05
C SER A 50 -10.24 -13.72 -0.12
N GLU A 51 -10.63 -12.43 -0.13
CA GLU A 51 -12.05 -12.02 -0.23
C GLU A 51 -12.76 -12.52 -1.51
N ARG A 52 -12.02 -12.98 -2.52
CA ARG A 52 -12.60 -13.63 -3.70
C ARG A 52 -12.98 -15.10 -3.51
N MET A 53 -12.43 -15.79 -2.51
CA MET A 53 -12.69 -17.23 -2.32
C MET A 53 -13.90 -17.51 -1.42
N ASP A 54 -14.28 -16.59 -0.53
CA ASP A 54 -15.46 -16.76 0.36
C ASP A 54 -16.80 -16.38 -0.29
N ASN A 55 -16.80 -15.91 -1.55
CA ASN A 55 -18.00 -15.53 -2.29
C ASN A 55 -18.35 -16.52 -3.44
N GLN A 56 -17.91 -17.78 -3.34
CA GLN A 56 -18.29 -18.85 -4.28
C GLN A 56 -19.24 -19.86 -3.64
#